data_AF-A0A2T4SC66-F1
#
_entry.id   AF-A0A2T4SC66-F1
#
_cell.length_a   1.000
_cell.length_b   1.000
_cell.length_c   1.000
_cell.angle_alpha   90.00
_cell.angle_beta   90.00
_cell.angle_gamma   90.00
#
_symmetry.space_group_name_H-M   'P 1'
#
loop_
_entity.id
_entity.type
_entity.pdbx_description
1 polymer ?
#
loop_
_entity_poly.entity_id
_entity_poly.type
_entity_poly.pdbx_seq_one_letter_code
_entity_poly.pdbx_strand_id
1 'polypeptide(L)'
;MNYITTYLEKVTKQTFYSSLIEYRQYLDKKLRSIEMYIKYLFERKMYVGKLIDHLTLSLENKYIDILDETYIECAQEVEHHDIEHIKNELNEMEADYARIVADLSQQAKEKVNVETECDLIERISLVA
;
A
#
# COMPACT_ATOMS: atom_id res chain seq x y z
N MET A 1 0.93 38.33 -42.88
CA MET A 1 0.65 37.17 -42.00
C MET A 1 -0.79 36.75 -42.23
N ASN A 2 -1.07 35.46 -42.45
CA ASN A 2 -2.42 34.98 -42.72
C ASN A 2 -3.25 34.99 -41.42
N TYR A 3 -4.39 35.69 -41.41
CA TYR A 3 -5.28 35.81 -40.25
C TYR A 3 -5.69 34.44 -39.68
N ILE A 4 -5.87 33.44 -40.56
CA ILE A 4 -6.20 32.07 -40.18
C ILE A 4 -5.05 31.45 -39.37
N THR A 5 -3.80 31.67 -39.77
CA THR A 5 -2.62 31.16 -39.07
C THR A 5 -2.54 31.72 -37.65
N THR A 6 -2.69 33.04 -37.49
CA THR A 6 -2.67 33.69 -36.18
C THR A 6 -3.84 33.22 -35.28
N TYR A 7 -5.01 33.00 -35.87
CA TYR A 7 -6.16 32.47 -35.12
C TYR A 7 -5.92 31.03 -34.66
N LEU A 8 -5.40 30.17 -35.54
CA LEU A 8 -5.07 28.77 -35.19
C LEU A 8 -3.97 28.70 -34.13
N GLU A 9 -2.93 29.53 -34.22
CA GLU A 9 -1.89 29.65 -33.19
C GLU A 9 -2.47 30.05 -31.82
N LYS A 10 -3.40 31.01 -31.81
CA LYS A 10 -4.05 31.43 -30.57
C LYS A 10 -4.90 30.31 -29.95
N VAL A 11 -5.71 29.63 -30.77
CA VAL A 11 -6.58 28.54 -30.31
C VAL A 11 -5.74 27.38 -29.79
N THR A 12 -4.73 26.94 -30.55
CA THR A 12 -3.85 25.85 -30.14
C THR A 12 -3.11 26.15 -28.84
N LYS A 13 -2.56 27.37 -28.70
CA LYS A 13 -1.90 27.80 -27.45
C LYS A 13 -2.87 27.79 -26.27
N GLN A 14 -4.08 28.29 -26.46
CA GLN A 14 -5.09 28.30 -25.39
C GLN A 14 -5.54 26.90 -24.99
N THR A 15 -5.81 26.02 -25.97
CA THR A 15 -6.18 24.62 -25.70
C THR A 15 -5.05 23.89 -24.97
N PHE A 16 -3.79 24.07 -25.40
CA PHE A 16 -2.65 23.44 -24.77
C PHE A 16 -2.49 23.85 -23.29
N TYR A 17 -2.58 25.15 -22.98
CA TYR A 17 -2.53 25.59 -21.58
C TYR A 17 -3.67 25.05 -20.74
N SER A 18 -4.90 25.05 -21.25
CA SER A 18 -6.04 24.48 -20.53
C SER A 18 -5.79 23.00 -20.22
N SER A 19 -5.31 22.23 -21.19
CA SER A 19 -4.96 20.82 -20.99
C SER A 19 -3.84 20.62 -19.96
N LEU A 20 -2.82 21.49 -19.92
CA LEU A 20 -1.78 21.42 -18.89
C LEU A 20 -2.34 21.66 -17.49
N ILE A 21 -3.24 22.64 -17.33
CA ILE A 21 -3.88 22.95 -16.05
C ILE A 21 -4.74 21.76 -15.58
N GLU A 22 -5.57 21.22 -16.47
CA GLU A 22 -6.43 20.07 -16.18
C GLU A 22 -5.61 18.85 -15.78
N TYR A 23 -4.53 18.56 -16.51
CA TYR A 23 -3.67 17.42 -16.22
C TYR A 23 -2.92 17.60 -14.89
N ARG A 24 -2.45 18.81 -14.57
CA ARG A 24 -1.86 19.11 -13.25
C ARG A 24 -2.84 18.82 -12.12
N GLN A 25 -4.09 19.29 -12.23
CA GLN A 25 -5.12 19.02 -11.24
C GLN A 25 -5.43 17.53 -11.09
N TYR A 26 -5.37 16.77 -12.19
CA TYR A 26 -5.51 15.32 -12.17
C TYR A 26 -4.35 14.66 -11.39
N LEU A 27 -3.11 15.04 -11.68
CA LEU A 27 -1.93 14.51 -10.99
C LEU A 27 -1.96 14.83 -9.50
N ASP A 28 -2.33 16.05 -9.09
CA ASP A 28 -2.45 16.43 -7.68
C ASP A 28 -3.45 15.53 -6.93
N LYS A 29 -4.61 15.27 -7.55
CA LYS A 29 -5.63 14.37 -6.98
C LYS A 29 -5.10 12.94 -6.89
N LYS A 30 -4.41 12.47 -7.93
CA LYS A 30 -3.81 11.13 -7.98
C LYS A 30 -2.76 10.96 -6.89
N LEU A 31 -1.83 11.90 -6.76
CA LEU A 31 -0.78 11.88 -5.74
C LEU A 31 -1.37 11.84 -4.33
N ARG A 32 -2.33 12.73 -4.03
CA ARG A 32 -3.04 12.73 -2.74
C ARG A 32 -3.74 11.40 -2.45
N SER A 33 -4.36 10.79 -3.46
CA SER A 33 -5.03 9.49 -3.29
C SER A 33 -4.04 8.37 -2.95
N ILE A 34 -2.87 8.36 -3.60
CA ILE A 34 -1.78 7.40 -3.33
C ILE A 34 -1.27 7.59 -1.90
N GLU A 35 -1.04 8.83 -1.47
CA GLU A 35 -0.57 9.13 -0.11
C GLU A 35 -1.56 8.71 0.97
N MET A 36 -2.85 8.96 0.74
CA MET A 36 -3.90 8.49 1.64
C MET A 36 -3.95 6.97 1.72
N TYR A 37 -3.80 6.28 0.59
CA TYR A 37 -3.83 4.83 0.55
C TYR A 37 -2.58 4.21 1.20
N ILE A 38 -1.39 4.77 0.97
CA ILE A 38 -0.16 4.39 1.67
C ILE A 38 -0.34 4.52 3.19
N LYS A 39 -0.91 5.65 3.65
CA LYS A 39 -1.18 5.86 5.08
C LYS A 39 -2.11 4.77 5.64
N TYR A 40 -3.21 4.49 4.94
CA TYR A 40 -4.13 3.41 5.31
C TYR A 40 -3.44 2.05 5.38
N LEU A 41 -2.59 1.71 4.40
CA LEU A 41 -1.85 0.45 4.39
C LEU A 41 -0.87 0.36 5.56
N PHE A 42 -0.22 1.45 5.95
CA PHE A 42 0.63 1.48 7.16
C PHE A 42 -0.18 1.23 8.43
N GLU A 43 -1.33 1.88 8.58
CA GLU A 43 -2.22 1.67 9.74
C GLU A 43 -2.70 0.22 9.80
N ARG A 44 -3.13 -0.35 8.66
CA ARG A 44 -3.55 -1.74 8.57
C ARG A 44 -2.40 -2.72 8.86
N LYS A 45 -1.20 -2.46 8.33
CA LYS A 45 0.01 -3.26 8.61
C LYS A 45 0.31 -3.32 10.11
N MET A 46 0.24 -2.18 10.80
CA MET A 46 0.45 -2.10 12.25
C MET A 46 -0.63 -2.88 13.02
N TYR A 47 -1.87 -2.79 12.60
CA TYR A 47 -2.97 -3.54 13.20
C TYR A 47 -2.80 -5.05 13.04
N VAL A 48 -2.54 -5.53 11.82
CA VAL A 48 -2.33 -6.96 11.54
C VAL A 48 -1.10 -7.47 12.29
N GLY A 49 -0.01 -6.69 12.36
CA GLY A 49 1.16 -7.05 13.17
C GLY A 49 0.83 -7.31 14.64
N LYS A 50 -0.01 -6.47 15.26
CA LYS A 50 -0.46 -6.69 16.64
C LYS A 50 -1.31 -7.96 16.81
N LEU A 51 -2.11 -8.31 15.80
CA LEU A 51 -2.89 -9.55 15.83
C LEU A 51 -1.98 -10.77 15.76
N ILE A 52 -0.95 -10.75 14.89
CA ILE A 52 0.07 -11.79 14.81
C ILE A 52 0.77 -11.94 16.16
N ASP A 53 1.22 -10.84 16.78
CA ASP A 53 1.86 -10.87 18.11
C ASP A 53 0.94 -11.51 19.16
N HIS A 54 -0.36 -11.16 19.15
CA HIS A 54 -1.33 -11.70 20.10
C HIS A 54 -1.60 -13.20 19.89
N LEU A 55 -1.74 -13.63 18.64
CA LEU A 55 -1.93 -15.04 18.30
C LEU A 55 -0.68 -15.86 18.63
N THR A 56 0.52 -15.31 18.41
CA THR A 56 1.79 -15.94 18.78
C THR A 56 1.87 -16.16 20.28
N LEU A 57 1.56 -15.15 21.09
CA LEU A 57 1.48 -15.29 22.55
C LEU A 57 0.43 -16.31 22.98
N SER A 58 -0.73 -16.33 22.32
CA SER A 58 -1.79 -17.30 22.61
C SER A 58 -1.35 -18.73 22.31
N LEU A 59 -0.62 -18.92 21.21
CA LEU A 59 -0.03 -20.20 20.84
C LEU A 59 1.00 -20.67 21.87
N GLU A 60 1.93 -19.78 22.26
CA GLU A 60 2.95 -20.06 23.27
C GLU A 60 2.32 -20.44 24.62
N ASN A 61 1.33 -19.68 25.08
CA ASN A 61 0.61 -19.98 26.32
C ASN A 61 -0.09 -21.35 26.24
N LYS A 62 -0.72 -21.67 25.11
CA LYS A 62 -1.36 -22.98 24.93
C LYS A 62 -0.36 -24.13 24.99
N TYR A 63 0.84 -23.95 24.46
CA TYR A 63 1.92 -24.92 24.60
C TYR A 63 2.35 -25.10 26.07
N ILE A 64 2.44 -24.02 26.85
CA ILE A 64 2.76 -24.06 28.28
C ILE A 64 1.66 -24.81 29.05
N ASP A 65 0.39 -24.48 28.82
CA ASP A 65 -0.75 -25.13 29.50
C ASP A 65 -0.73 -26.64 29.29
N ILE A 66 -0.46 -27.09 28.05
CA ILE A 66 -0.40 -28.52 27.74
C ILE A 66 0.81 -29.18 28.44
N LEU A 67 1.97 -28.51 28.46
CA LEU A 67 3.16 -29.02 29.16
C LEU A 67 2.92 -29.13 30.68
N ASP A 68 2.16 -28.22 31.27
CA ASP A 68 1.84 -28.24 32.69
C ASP A 68 0.80 -29.32 33.03
N GLU A 69 -0.15 -29.61 32.13
CA GLU A 69 -1.16 -30.66 32.29
C GLU A 69 -0.64 -32.07 31.99
N THR A 70 0.44 -32.21 31.23
CA THR A 70 0.97 -33.51 30.80
C THR A 70 2.34 -33.82 31.39
N TYR A 71 2.49 -34.98 32.05
CA TYR A 71 3.81 -35.51 32.42
C TYR A 71 4.50 -36.05 31.16
N ILE A 72 5.10 -35.16 30.38
CA ILE A 72 5.83 -35.53 29.16
C ILE A 72 7.19 -36.12 29.54
N GLU A 73 7.32 -37.45 29.48
CA GLU A 73 8.59 -38.16 29.75
C GLU A 73 9.57 -38.09 28.57
N CYS A 74 9.10 -37.78 27.35
CA CYS A 74 9.91 -37.67 26.13
C CYS A 74 9.26 -36.75 25.09
N ALA A 75 10.05 -36.15 24.19
CA ALA A 75 9.53 -35.22 23.18
C ALA A 75 8.49 -35.89 22.27
N GLN A 76 7.29 -35.31 22.21
CA GLN A 76 6.16 -35.78 21.40
C GLN A 76 5.51 -34.59 20.68
N GLU A 77 4.91 -34.86 19.52
CA GLU A 77 4.13 -33.85 18.80
C GLU A 77 2.82 -33.58 19.54
N VAL A 78 2.55 -32.29 19.81
CA VAL A 78 1.33 -31.89 20.50
C VAL A 78 0.21 -31.74 19.47
N GLU A 79 -0.55 -32.81 19.27
CA GLU A 79 -1.78 -32.80 18.48
C GLU A 79 -2.93 -32.21 19.31
N HIS A 80 -3.09 -30.90 19.27
CA HIS A 80 -4.19 -30.20 19.92
C HIS A 80 -4.97 -29.35 18.92
N HIS A 81 -6.28 -29.55 18.85
CA HIS A 81 -7.16 -28.83 17.92
C HIS A 81 -6.98 -27.30 18.01
N ASP A 82 -6.94 -26.74 19.22
CA ASP A 82 -6.70 -25.30 19.42
C ASP A 82 -5.35 -24.81 18.90
N ILE A 83 -4.28 -25.61 19.01
CA ILE A 83 -2.96 -25.26 18.48
C ILE A 83 -3.03 -25.15 16.95
N GLU A 84 -3.66 -26.12 16.31
CA GLU A 84 -3.81 -26.13 14.86
C GLU A 84 -4.70 -24.98 14.38
N HIS A 85 -5.75 -24.66 15.12
CA HIS A 85 -6.58 -23.49 14.84
C HIS A 85 -5.78 -22.18 14.89
N ILE A 86 -5.03 -21.94 15.97
CA ILE A 86 -4.22 -20.72 16.12
C ILE A 86 -3.14 -20.64 15.03
N LYS A 87 -2.51 -21.76 14.66
CA LYS A 87 -1.54 -21.82 13.55
C LYS A 87 -2.17 -21.42 12.21
N ASN A 88 -3.38 -21.89 11.94
CA ASN A 88 -4.08 -21.53 10.71
C ASN A 88 -4.45 -20.05 10.67
N GLU A 89 -4.92 -19.47 11.78
CA GLU A 89 -5.17 -18.03 11.88
C GLU A 89 -3.88 -17.21 11.71
N LEU A 90 -2.77 -17.65 12.29
CA LEU A 90 -1.46 -17.03 12.11
C LEU A 90 -1.05 -17.02 10.64
N ASN A 91 -1.17 -18.16 9.95
CA ASN A 91 -0.85 -18.27 8.52
C ASN A 91 -1.67 -17.29 7.66
N GLU A 92 -2.97 -17.17 7.94
CA GLU A 92 -3.85 -16.22 7.24
C GLU A 92 -3.42 -14.76 7.49
N MET A 93 -3.14 -14.40 8.74
CA MET A 93 -2.71 -13.04 9.10
C MET A 93 -1.35 -12.69 8.52
N GLU A 94 -0.40 -13.62 8.52
CA GLU A 94 0.92 -13.45 7.90
C GLU A 94 0.83 -13.28 6.39
N ALA A 95 -0.04 -14.06 5.72
CA ALA A 95 -0.30 -13.92 4.30
C ALA A 95 -0.89 -12.53 3.98
N ASP A 96 -1.81 -12.05 4.80
CA ASP A 96 -2.38 -10.70 4.68
C ASP A 96 -1.35 -9.61 4.94
N TYR A 97 -0.48 -9.78 5.95
CA TYR A 97 0.63 -8.87 6.21
C TYR A 97 1.59 -8.79 5.01
N ALA A 98 1.94 -9.93 4.41
CA ALA A 98 2.80 -10.00 3.23
C ALA A 98 2.18 -9.28 2.02
N ARG A 99 0.86 -9.43 1.80
CA ARG A 99 0.12 -8.69 0.77
C ARG A 99 0.19 -7.18 1.00
N ILE A 100 -0.04 -6.72 2.23
CA ILE A 100 0.03 -5.29 2.58
C ILE A 100 1.43 -4.73 2.30
N VAL A 101 2.49 -5.48 2.60
CA VAL A 101 3.88 -5.08 2.31
C VAL A 101 4.14 -4.98 0.81
N ALA A 102 3.63 -5.93 0.02
CA ALA A 102 3.73 -5.89 -1.44
C ALA A 102 2.99 -4.66 -2.01
N ASP A 103 1.77 -4.39 -1.53
CA ASP A 103 0.98 -3.24 -1.94
C ASP A 103 1.67 -1.92 -1.58
N LEU A 104 2.25 -1.80 -0.38
CA LEU A 104 3.05 -0.63 0.01
C LEU A 104 4.22 -0.39 -0.94
N SER A 105 4.94 -1.46 -1.32
CA SER A 105 6.04 -1.35 -2.29
C SER A 105 5.54 -0.89 -3.66
N GLN A 106 4.40 -1.39 -4.11
CA GLN A 106 3.80 -1.00 -5.38
C GLN A 106 3.35 0.48 -5.35
N GLN A 107 2.70 0.91 -4.28
CA GLN A 107 2.26 2.29 -4.12
C GLN A 107 3.44 3.27 -4.01
N ALA A 108 4.55 2.86 -3.39
CA ALA A 108 5.76 3.66 -3.34
C ALA A 108 6.34 3.91 -4.75
N LYS A 109 6.34 2.89 -5.62
CA LYS A 109 6.75 3.04 -7.03
C LYS A 109 5.80 3.96 -7.80
N GLU A 110 4.50 3.77 -7.62
CA GLU A 110 3.49 4.60 -8.28
C GLU A 110 3.59 6.07 -7.84
N LYS A 111 3.86 6.33 -6.56
CA LYS A 111 4.11 7.68 -6.04
C LYS A 111 5.26 8.36 -6.78
N VAL A 112 6.41 7.69 -6.89
CA VAL A 112 7.60 8.22 -7.58
C VAL A 112 7.30 8.49 -9.06
N ASN A 113 6.56 7.61 -9.73
CA ASN A 113 6.16 7.82 -11.12
C ASN A 113 5.30 9.07 -11.28
N VAL A 114 4.28 9.24 -10.42
CA VAL A 114 3.38 10.41 -10.46
C VAL A 114 4.13 11.69 -10.12
N GLU A 115 5.04 11.68 -9.14
CA GLU A 115 5.91 12.82 -8.84
C GLU A 115 6.78 13.21 -10.05
N THR A 116 7.32 12.22 -10.76
CA THR A 116 8.08 12.45 -12.00
C THR A 116 7.21 13.06 -13.10
N GLU A 117 5.95 12.63 -13.24
CA GLU A 117 4.99 13.25 -14.17
C GLU A 117 4.67 14.69 -13.77
N CYS A 118 4.52 14.99 -12.47
CA CYS A 118 4.32 16.35 -11.97
C CYS A 118 5.48 17.26 -12.37
N ASP A 119 6.72 16.81 -12.12
CA ASP A 119 7.95 17.55 -12.45
C ASP A 119 8.03 17.84 -13.96
N LEU A 120 7.67 16.85 -14.80
CA LEU A 120 7.65 17.02 -16.25
C LEU A 120 6.63 18.07 -16.68
N ILE A 121 5.42 18.03 -16.12
CA ILE A 121 4.36 19.00 -16.43
C ILE A 121 4.73 20.40 -15.98
N GLU A 122 5.40 20.55 -14.83
CA GLU A 122 5.93 21.83 -14.37
C GLU A 122 6.97 22.38 -15.37
N ARG A 123 7.92 21.55 -15.80
CA ARG A 123 8.92 21.94 -16.81
C ARG A 123 8.30 22.34 -18.15
N ILE A 124 7.32 21.57 -18.63
CA ILE A 124 6.59 21.90 -19.88
C ILE A 124 5.86 23.22 -19.72
N SER A 125 5.26 23.47 -18.56
CA SER A 125 4.53 24.73 -18.28
C SER A 125 5.45 25.96 -18.26
N LEU A 126 6.73 25.81 -17.96
CA LEU A 126 7.71 26.92 -17.97
C LEU A 126 8.13 27.33 -19.38
N VAL A 127 8.02 26.43 -20.37
CA VAL A 127 8.47 26.66 -21.75
C VAL A 127 7.33 26.83 -22.77
N ALA A 128 6.08 26.58 -22.35
CA ALA A 128 4.85 26.73 -23.13
C ALA A 128 4.39 28.20 -23.25
#